data_AF-A0A9P3LX43-F1
#
_entry.id   AF-A0A9P3LX43-F1
#
_cell.length_a   1.000
_cell.length_b   1.000
_cell.length_c   1.000
_cell.angle_alpha   90.00
_cell.angle_beta   90.00
_cell.angle_gamma   90.00
#
_symmetry.space_group_name_H-M   'P 1'
#
loop_
_entity.id
_entity.type
_entity.pdbx_description
1 polymer ?
#
loop_
_entity_poly.entity_id
_entity_poly.type
_entity_poly.pdbx_seq_one_letter_code
_entity_poly.pdbx_strand_id
1 'polypeptide(L)'
;MFRQENRKTRQMLASGHIGYDEKNPYTTTLNFYKVPPTLNITIVEFEQFALDRMQILTKLMNGQLRNLPPAKLEASMNEAISKHMPMSGNSSSGHGVTREQVLERQKDYISHFIVRLAYCRSEELRNWFLRAECALFKYRFERLSQKEQLEFLETQHLSWKKVSDDDKRILRENLRSTALSSFKSGNAEDETYFEVDFEKVPLLVGRRQVYVQGGKAYVPLAHQVSLVLDEFKERLSRDLEAMGRALPRMEEDKRLMPILNHLDKQYLGREFTSSAIAGEIQAQDVDGLKVHMPLCMENLHNELRQDKHTRHGGRMQYGLFLKGMGLSLEQALIFWQTAFGKLTPDQFNKEYAYNVRHLYGMEGKRTDYTPYSCKSIIMGNTPGPQDHHGCPFRHFNETNLRAQLTSHMVDEFDTEDIMRMVKGRHYQVACTRYYEVTRARMLGIGTETLKGGGLSSNGGSEVASQELIEHPNQFFEQSFKLMRDFSEKKNGANGDPSEVQAVPEPTIKGRYTYRMAGPGTSSTSNNMDMDME
;
A
#
# COMPACT_ATOMS: atom_id res chain seq x y z
N MET A 1 9.03 -13.70 -34.66
CA MET A 1 10.02 -13.53 -35.74
C MET A 1 10.42 -12.06 -35.82
N PHE A 2 11.60 -11.68 -35.34
CA PHE A 2 12.14 -10.34 -35.59
C PHE A 2 13.40 -10.49 -36.44
N ARG A 3 13.36 -9.94 -37.66
CA ARG A 3 14.50 -9.82 -38.57
C ARG A 3 15.50 -8.82 -37.97
N GLN A 4 16.77 -9.21 -37.89
CA GLN A 4 17.86 -8.28 -37.62
C GLN A 4 18.00 -7.32 -38.81
N GLU A 5 17.79 -6.02 -38.59
CA GLU A 5 18.14 -5.00 -39.57
C GLU A 5 19.49 -4.34 -39.26
N ASN A 6 20.20 -4.05 -40.34
CA ASN A 6 21.62 -3.75 -40.43
C ASN A 6 22.02 -2.41 -39.78
N ARG A 7 23.30 -2.36 -39.37
CA ARG A 7 24.00 -1.28 -38.63
C ARG A 7 23.87 0.15 -39.21
N LYS A 8 23.39 0.32 -40.45
CA LYS A 8 23.16 1.65 -41.06
C LYS A 8 21.87 2.32 -40.57
N THR A 9 20.84 1.58 -40.18
CA THR A 9 19.58 2.16 -39.62
C THR A 9 19.80 2.79 -38.25
N ARG A 10 20.85 2.35 -37.53
CA ARG A 10 21.23 2.87 -36.21
C ARG A 10 21.77 4.30 -36.25
N GLN A 11 22.26 4.76 -37.40
CA GLN A 11 22.86 6.09 -37.54
C GLN A 11 21.85 7.17 -37.92
N MET A 12 20.71 6.81 -38.55
CA MET A 12 19.63 7.77 -38.84
C MET A 12 18.71 8.06 -37.65
N LEU A 13 18.68 7.19 -36.63
CA LEU A 13 17.92 7.42 -35.39
C LEU A 13 18.60 8.40 -34.41
N ALA A 14 19.86 8.80 -34.67
CA ALA A 14 20.61 9.73 -33.82
C ALA A 14 20.40 11.22 -34.21
N SER A 15 19.85 11.49 -35.39
CA SER A 15 19.55 12.85 -35.86
C SER A 15 18.04 13.05 -35.86
N GLY A 16 17.53 13.58 -34.75
CA GLY A 16 16.10 13.80 -34.51
C GLY A 16 15.45 14.66 -35.59
N HIS A 17 14.60 14.03 -36.39
CA HIS A 17 13.45 14.63 -37.06
C HIS A 17 12.35 13.54 -37.08
N ILE A 18 11.51 13.53 -36.04
CA ILE A 18 10.26 12.77 -36.07
C ILE A 18 9.24 13.73 -36.68
N GLY A 19 8.85 13.46 -37.93
CA GLY A 19 7.79 14.19 -38.61
C GLY A 19 6.49 14.09 -37.81
N TYR A 20 5.96 15.26 -37.44
CA TYR A 20 4.60 15.40 -36.93
C TYR A 20 3.65 15.37 -38.11
N ASP A 21 3.10 14.20 -38.41
CA ASP A 21 1.86 14.12 -39.17
C ASP A 21 1.17 12.77 -38.89
N GLU A 22 0.41 12.72 -37.79
CA GLU A 22 -0.78 11.88 -37.59
C GLU A 22 -1.41 12.26 -36.25
N LYS A 23 -2.73 12.42 -36.21
CA LYS A 23 -3.55 12.92 -35.09
C LYS A 23 -3.04 12.45 -33.71
N ASN A 24 -2.67 13.39 -32.83
CA ASN A 24 -2.20 13.09 -31.48
C ASN A 24 -3.24 12.22 -30.72
N PRO A 25 -2.94 10.96 -30.36
CA PRO A 25 -3.91 10.05 -29.75
C PRO A 25 -4.21 10.37 -28.27
N TYR A 26 -3.50 11.33 -27.68
CA TYR A 26 -3.58 11.67 -26.26
C TYR A 26 -4.11 13.10 -26.03
N THR A 27 -5.31 13.40 -26.53
CA THR A 27 -5.93 14.74 -26.42
C THR A 27 -6.52 15.05 -25.06
N THR A 28 -6.92 14.03 -24.29
CA THR A 28 -7.57 14.16 -22.99
C THR A 28 -6.74 13.52 -21.88
N THR A 29 -6.93 14.00 -20.65
CA THR A 29 -6.32 13.46 -19.43
C THR A 29 -7.00 12.17 -18.94
N LEU A 30 -8.10 11.76 -19.57
CA LEU A 30 -8.89 10.61 -19.15
C LEU A 30 -9.04 9.66 -20.33
N ASN A 31 -8.86 8.35 -20.10
CA ASN A 31 -8.80 7.36 -21.17
C ASN A 31 -9.53 6.07 -20.78
N PHE A 32 -10.14 5.41 -21.77
CA PHE A 32 -10.72 4.07 -21.64
C PHE A 32 -9.72 2.95 -21.96
N TYR A 33 -8.50 3.29 -22.36
CA TYR A 33 -7.42 2.35 -22.66
C TYR A 33 -7.85 1.26 -23.65
N LYS A 34 -8.41 1.68 -24.78
CA LYS A 34 -9.03 0.79 -25.78
C LYS A 34 -8.02 0.03 -26.65
N VAL A 35 -6.90 0.66 -27.02
CA VAL A 35 -5.99 0.13 -28.04
C VAL A 35 -4.60 -0.13 -27.43
N PRO A 36 -4.04 -1.33 -27.49
CA PRO A 36 -2.72 -1.56 -26.92
C PRO A 36 -1.66 -0.64 -27.56
N PRO A 37 -0.75 -0.03 -26.77
CA PRO A 37 0.29 0.83 -27.31
C PRO A 37 1.27 0.03 -28.18
N THR A 38 1.63 0.57 -29.34
CA THR A 38 2.58 -0.05 -30.30
C THR A 38 4.01 0.48 -30.14
N LEU A 39 4.28 1.18 -29.04
CA LEU A 39 5.54 1.87 -28.78
C LEU A 39 6.57 0.93 -28.15
N ASN A 40 7.83 1.08 -28.56
CA ASN A 40 8.95 0.37 -27.94
C ASN A 40 9.44 1.17 -26.72
N ILE A 41 9.52 0.50 -25.58
CA ILE A 41 10.04 1.06 -24.32
C ILE A 41 11.17 0.20 -23.79
N THR A 42 12.06 0.80 -23.00
CA THR A 42 13.12 0.06 -22.32
C THR A 42 12.55 -0.76 -21.15
N ILE A 43 13.28 -1.79 -20.72
CA ILE A 43 12.90 -2.63 -19.57
C ILE A 43 12.86 -1.80 -18.28
N VAL A 44 13.78 -0.83 -18.13
CA VAL A 44 13.83 0.05 -16.96
C VAL A 44 12.61 0.97 -16.90
N GLU A 45 12.21 1.55 -18.04
CA GLU A 45 10.98 2.34 -18.12
C GLU A 45 9.74 1.49 -17.88
N PHE A 46 9.72 0.25 -18.37
CA PHE A 46 8.64 -0.70 -18.14
C PHE A 46 8.41 -0.93 -16.64
N GLU A 47 9.47 -1.22 -15.89
CA GLU A 47 9.40 -1.44 -14.45
C GLU A 47 9.00 -0.16 -13.68
N GLN A 48 9.64 0.98 -14.01
CA GLN A 48 9.36 2.26 -13.36
C GLN A 48 7.91 2.70 -13.57
N PHE A 49 7.36 2.57 -14.78
CA PHE A 49 5.99 2.97 -15.08
C PHE A 49 4.96 2.12 -14.35
N ALA A 50 5.22 0.81 -14.23
CA ALA A 50 4.38 -0.09 -13.47
C ALA A 50 4.39 0.25 -11.98
N LEU A 51 5.59 0.51 -11.44
CA LEU A 51 5.81 0.92 -10.05
C LEU A 51 5.08 2.21 -9.69
N ASP A 52 5.26 3.25 -10.51
CA ASP A 52 4.64 4.56 -10.28
C ASP A 52 3.11 4.47 -10.27
N ARG A 53 2.51 3.71 -11.21
CA ARG A 53 1.05 3.47 -11.19
C ARG A 53 0.62 2.71 -9.95
N MET A 54 1.36 1.68 -9.57
CA MET A 54 1.01 0.83 -8.44
C MET A 54 0.97 1.60 -7.12
N GLN A 55 1.91 2.53 -6.93
CA GLN A 55 1.96 3.38 -5.75
C GLN A 55 0.73 4.30 -5.65
N ILE A 56 0.28 4.85 -6.78
CA ILE A 56 -0.95 5.68 -6.83
C ILE A 56 -2.19 4.84 -6.49
N LEU A 57 -2.34 3.66 -7.13
CA LEU A 57 -3.47 2.76 -6.90
C LEU A 57 -3.54 2.31 -5.44
N THR A 58 -2.39 1.92 -4.87
CA THR A 58 -2.29 1.45 -3.49
C THR A 58 -2.59 2.57 -2.49
N LYS A 59 -2.06 3.78 -2.71
CA LYS A 59 -2.31 4.94 -1.84
C LYS A 59 -3.79 5.34 -1.84
N LEU A 60 -4.46 5.31 -2.99
CA LEU A 60 -5.90 5.57 -3.09
C LEU A 60 -6.74 4.52 -2.33
N MET A 61 -6.47 3.24 -2.59
CA MET A 61 -7.21 2.14 -1.96
C MET A 61 -7.04 2.14 -0.44
N ASN A 62 -5.81 2.36 0.05
CA ASN A 62 -5.54 2.45 1.47
C ASN A 62 -6.24 3.65 2.12
N GLY A 63 -6.26 4.80 1.44
CA GLY A 63 -6.96 5.98 1.93
C GLY A 63 -8.48 5.78 2.04
N GLN A 64 -9.08 5.09 1.08
CA GLN A 64 -10.50 4.72 1.11
C GLN A 64 -10.80 3.69 2.22
N LEU A 65 -9.97 2.67 2.38
CA LEU A 65 -10.14 1.65 3.43
C LEU A 65 -10.04 2.23 4.85
N ARG A 66 -9.17 3.23 5.04
CA ARG A 66 -9.01 3.97 6.30
C ARG A 66 -10.13 4.99 6.54
N ASN A 67 -11.08 5.15 5.62
CA ASN A 67 -12.12 6.18 5.66
C ASN A 67 -11.54 7.60 5.89
N LEU A 68 -10.40 7.93 5.27
CA LEU A 68 -9.80 9.26 5.44
C LEU A 68 -10.77 10.39 5.00
N PRO A 69 -10.74 11.57 5.64
CA PRO A 69 -11.48 12.74 5.21
C PRO A 69 -11.16 13.06 3.76
N PRO A 70 -12.16 13.49 2.96
CA PRO A 70 -11.96 13.86 1.57
C PRO A 70 -10.76 14.80 1.36
N ALA A 71 -10.62 15.84 2.19
CA ALA A 71 -9.52 16.81 2.08
C ALA A 71 -8.12 16.20 2.30
N LYS A 72 -7.97 15.26 3.24
CA LYS A 72 -6.67 14.60 3.50
C LYS A 72 -6.35 13.57 2.43
N LEU A 73 -7.37 12.83 1.98
CA LEU A 73 -7.24 11.92 0.85
C LEU A 73 -6.78 12.69 -0.39
N GLU A 74 -7.38 13.85 -0.67
CA GLU A 74 -6.99 14.70 -1.78
C GLU A 74 -5.55 15.21 -1.68
N ALA A 75 -5.13 15.72 -0.52
CA ALA A 75 -3.76 16.20 -0.32
C ALA A 75 -2.73 15.06 -0.55
N SER A 76 -2.99 13.90 0.05
CA SER A 76 -2.18 12.69 -0.08
C SER A 76 -2.11 12.17 -1.52
N MET A 77 -3.25 12.20 -2.23
CA MET A 77 -3.33 11.81 -3.65
C MET A 77 -2.64 12.82 -4.56
N ASN A 78 -2.77 14.12 -4.33
CA ASN A 78 -2.10 15.15 -5.13
C ASN A 78 -0.59 15.05 -5.01
N GLU A 79 -0.06 14.78 -3.80
CA GLU A 79 1.36 14.51 -3.58
C GLU A 79 1.82 13.24 -4.32
N ALA A 80 1.03 12.17 -4.28
CA ALA A 80 1.36 10.93 -4.98
C ALA A 80 1.37 11.10 -6.50
N ILE A 81 0.35 11.80 -7.03
CA ILE A 81 0.21 12.10 -8.45
C ILE A 81 1.35 13.01 -8.90
N SER A 82 1.67 14.07 -8.17
CA SER A 82 2.77 14.98 -8.56
C SER A 82 4.13 14.28 -8.57
N LYS A 83 4.37 13.37 -7.63
CA LYS A 83 5.64 12.63 -7.52
C LYS A 83 5.78 11.51 -8.56
N HIS A 84 4.72 10.76 -8.82
CA HIS A 84 4.81 9.50 -9.60
C HIS A 84 4.23 9.61 -11.01
N MET A 85 3.17 10.38 -11.22
CA MET A 85 2.50 10.49 -12.51
C MET A 85 1.76 11.83 -12.64
N PRO A 86 2.49 12.94 -12.86
CA PRO A 86 1.86 14.23 -13.03
C PRO A 86 0.93 14.18 -14.24
N MET A 87 -0.26 14.74 -14.08
CA MET A 87 -1.30 14.81 -15.10
C MET A 87 -1.75 16.25 -15.19
N SER A 88 -0.97 17.06 -15.92
CA SER A 88 -1.30 18.47 -16.10
C SER A 88 -2.56 18.63 -16.97
N GLY A 89 -3.48 19.48 -16.51
CA GLY A 89 -4.72 19.79 -17.24
C GLY A 89 -4.44 20.51 -18.56
N ASN A 90 -5.42 20.51 -19.46
CA ASN A 90 -5.33 21.32 -20.67
C ASN A 90 -5.32 22.80 -20.26
N SER A 91 -4.21 23.50 -20.52
CA SER A 91 -4.12 24.94 -20.25
C SER A 91 -5.23 25.67 -21.01
N SER A 92 -5.92 26.59 -20.35
CA SER A 92 -6.98 27.42 -20.94
C SER A 92 -6.48 28.45 -21.96
N SER A 93 -5.17 28.51 -22.20
CA SER A 93 -4.53 29.25 -23.27
C SER A 93 -4.49 28.38 -24.52
N GLY A 94 -5.10 28.83 -25.62
CA GLY A 94 -5.27 28.11 -26.90
C GLY A 94 -4.00 27.70 -27.67
N HIS A 95 -2.88 27.48 -26.98
CA HIS A 95 -1.76 26.70 -27.48
C HIS A 95 -2.05 25.21 -27.27
N GLY A 96 -1.86 24.40 -28.31
CA GLY A 96 -2.06 22.95 -28.26
C GLY A 96 -1.26 22.26 -27.14
N VAL A 97 -1.60 20.98 -26.90
CA VAL A 97 -1.00 20.13 -25.87
C VAL A 97 0.54 20.21 -25.93
N THR A 98 1.18 20.55 -24.81
CA THR A 98 2.64 20.66 -24.74
C THR A 98 3.30 19.28 -24.87
N ARG A 99 4.57 19.25 -25.29
CA ARG A 99 5.34 17.99 -25.39
C ARG A 99 5.38 17.23 -24.05
N GLU A 100 5.44 17.96 -22.94
CA GLU A 100 5.45 17.40 -21.59
C GLU A 100 4.12 16.73 -21.26
N GLN A 101 2.99 17.39 -21.55
CA GLN A 101 1.64 16.82 -21.39
C GLN A 101 1.42 15.53 -22.19
N VAL A 102 2.00 15.43 -23.39
CA VAL A 102 1.93 14.21 -24.20
C VAL A 102 2.70 13.07 -23.54
N LEU A 103 3.90 13.34 -23.02
CA LEU A 103 4.71 12.33 -22.33
C LEU A 103 4.06 11.86 -21.02
N GLU A 104 3.44 12.77 -20.27
CA GLU A 104 2.66 12.45 -19.07
C GLU A 104 1.51 11.47 -19.38
N ARG A 105 0.71 11.78 -20.41
CA ARG A 105 -0.41 10.94 -20.85
C ARG A 105 0.05 9.61 -21.43
N GLN A 106 1.18 9.61 -22.14
CA GLN A 106 1.79 8.39 -22.65
C GLN A 106 2.24 7.48 -21.49
N LYS A 107 2.84 8.03 -20.43
CA LYS A 107 3.22 7.28 -19.23
C LYS A 107 2.00 6.66 -18.55
N ASP A 108 0.91 7.41 -18.37
CA ASP A 108 -0.35 6.88 -17.84
C ASP A 108 -0.91 5.74 -18.71
N TYR A 109 -0.94 5.94 -20.02
CA TYR A 109 -1.44 4.95 -20.97
C TYR A 109 -0.66 3.64 -20.92
N ILE A 110 0.66 3.72 -21.02
CA ILE A 110 1.53 2.56 -21.03
C ILE A 110 1.51 1.84 -19.68
N SER A 111 1.61 2.59 -18.57
CA SER A 111 1.60 2.00 -17.23
C SER A 111 0.33 1.18 -16.96
N HIS A 112 -0.83 1.64 -17.44
CA HIS A 112 -2.08 0.91 -17.31
C HIS A 112 -2.01 -0.47 -17.96
N PHE A 113 -1.55 -0.56 -19.22
CA PHE A 113 -1.39 -1.84 -19.92
C PHE A 113 -0.33 -2.74 -19.29
N ILE A 114 0.78 -2.17 -18.78
CA ILE A 114 1.80 -2.95 -18.09
C ILE A 114 1.22 -3.61 -16.83
N VAL A 115 0.50 -2.84 -16.00
CA VAL A 115 -0.10 -3.38 -14.78
C VAL A 115 -1.19 -4.40 -15.10
N ARG A 116 -1.96 -4.23 -16.19
CA ARG A 116 -2.91 -5.27 -16.63
C ARG A 116 -2.23 -6.62 -16.90
N LEU A 117 -1.00 -6.64 -17.43
CA LEU A 117 -0.25 -7.88 -17.68
C LEU A 117 0.15 -8.59 -16.38
N ALA A 118 0.50 -7.84 -15.33
CA ALA A 118 0.82 -8.42 -14.03
C ALA A 118 -0.44 -8.97 -13.33
N TYR A 119 -1.54 -8.22 -13.36
CA TYR A 119 -2.73 -8.51 -12.55
C TYR A 119 -3.79 -9.37 -13.25
N CYS A 120 -3.58 -9.83 -14.50
CA CYS A 120 -4.53 -10.70 -15.19
C CYS A 120 -4.43 -12.20 -14.83
N ARG A 121 -3.39 -12.58 -14.05
CA ARG A 121 -2.98 -13.96 -13.77
C ARG A 121 -3.95 -14.75 -12.90
N SER A 122 -4.47 -14.12 -11.84
CA SER A 122 -5.42 -14.73 -10.92
C SER A 122 -6.69 -13.91 -10.82
N GLU A 123 -7.80 -14.55 -10.47
CA GLU A 123 -9.07 -13.87 -10.29
C GLU A 123 -9.01 -12.83 -9.15
N GLU A 124 -8.28 -13.13 -8.07
CA GLU A 124 -8.07 -12.21 -6.95
C GLU A 124 -7.34 -10.94 -7.39
N LEU A 125 -6.27 -11.07 -8.18
CA LEU A 125 -5.51 -9.94 -8.71
C LEU A 125 -6.35 -9.12 -9.70
N ARG A 126 -7.12 -9.78 -10.57
CA ARG A 126 -8.05 -9.11 -11.50
C ARG A 126 -9.08 -8.28 -10.75
N ASN A 127 -9.71 -8.87 -9.72
CA ASN A 127 -10.72 -8.20 -8.92
C ASN A 127 -10.15 -7.04 -8.09
N TRP A 128 -8.91 -7.16 -7.63
CA TRP A 128 -8.23 -6.05 -6.95
C TRP A 128 -7.93 -4.91 -7.93
N PHE A 129 -7.29 -5.21 -9.06
CA PHE A 129 -6.90 -4.19 -10.04
C PHE A 129 -8.13 -3.50 -10.64
N LEU A 130 -9.19 -4.24 -10.98
CA LEU A 130 -10.46 -3.69 -11.46
C LEU A 130 -11.03 -2.66 -10.47
N ARG A 131 -11.07 -2.99 -9.18
CA ARG A 131 -11.56 -2.08 -8.13
C ARG A 131 -10.68 -0.83 -7.99
N ALA A 132 -9.35 -1.02 -7.92
CA ALA A 132 -8.41 0.08 -7.73
C ALA A 132 -8.42 1.05 -8.93
N GLU A 133 -8.46 0.49 -10.14
CA GLU A 133 -8.44 1.25 -11.38
C GLU A 133 -9.77 1.98 -11.63
N CYS A 134 -10.92 1.35 -11.33
CA CYS A 134 -12.21 2.04 -11.30
C CYS A 134 -12.25 3.18 -10.27
N ALA A 135 -11.64 2.99 -9.09
CA ALA A 135 -11.55 4.04 -8.08
C ALA A 135 -10.68 5.21 -8.56
N LEU A 136 -9.55 4.93 -9.21
CA LEU A 136 -8.69 5.97 -9.80
C LEU A 136 -9.39 6.70 -10.94
N PHE A 137 -10.10 5.98 -11.80
CA PHE A 137 -10.91 6.56 -12.86
C PHE A 137 -11.98 7.49 -12.30
N LYS A 138 -12.72 7.04 -11.28
CA LYS A 138 -13.72 7.86 -10.57
C LYS A 138 -13.10 9.14 -10.02
N TYR A 139 -11.99 9.01 -9.31
CA TYR A 139 -11.26 10.13 -8.72
C TYR A 139 -10.83 11.16 -9.76
N ARG A 140 -10.34 10.71 -10.93
CA ARG A 140 -9.97 11.61 -12.03
C ARG A 140 -11.19 12.25 -12.68
N PHE A 141 -12.26 11.50 -12.92
CA PHE A 141 -13.47 11.98 -13.58
C PHE A 141 -14.18 13.06 -12.77
N GLU A 142 -14.30 12.89 -11.45
CA GLU A 142 -14.94 13.87 -10.55
C GLU A 142 -14.20 15.20 -10.47
N ARG A 143 -12.91 15.23 -10.85
CA ARG A 143 -12.06 16.44 -10.85
C ARG A 143 -12.00 17.17 -12.18
N LEU A 144 -12.54 16.57 -13.26
CA LEU A 144 -12.65 17.23 -14.54
C LEU A 144 -13.71 18.32 -14.51
N SER A 145 -13.53 19.37 -15.31
CA SER A 145 -14.59 20.35 -15.53
C SER A 145 -15.77 19.71 -16.26
N GLN A 146 -16.99 20.24 -16.05
CA GLN A 146 -18.18 19.74 -16.75
C GLN A 146 -18.03 19.76 -18.28
N LYS A 147 -17.29 20.73 -18.82
CA LYS A 147 -16.99 20.83 -20.26
C LYS A 147 -16.13 19.66 -20.75
N GLU A 148 -15.03 19.35 -20.04
CA GLU A 148 -14.15 18.23 -20.37
C GLU A 148 -14.85 16.87 -20.20
N GLN A 149 -15.72 16.73 -19.21
CA GLN A 149 -16.54 15.52 -19.03
C GLN A 149 -17.43 15.28 -20.26
N LEU A 150 -18.10 16.32 -20.75
CA LEU A 150 -18.97 16.22 -21.94
C LEU A 150 -18.16 15.93 -23.21
N GLU A 151 -17.06 16.66 -23.45
CA GLU A 151 -16.16 16.40 -24.59
C GLU A 151 -15.61 14.97 -24.59
N PHE A 152 -15.28 14.45 -23.40
CA PHE A 152 -14.84 13.07 -23.25
C PHE A 152 -15.96 12.08 -23.63
N LEU A 153 -17.19 12.28 -23.14
CA LEU A 153 -18.31 11.40 -23.46
C LEU A 153 -18.62 11.35 -24.95
N GLU A 154 -18.61 12.51 -25.61
CA GLU A 154 -18.85 12.62 -27.05
C GLU A 154 -17.77 11.86 -27.84
N THR A 155 -16.51 11.99 -27.43
CA THR A 155 -15.37 11.28 -28.04
C THR A 155 -15.46 9.76 -27.89
N GLN A 156 -16.05 9.27 -26.78
CA GLN A 156 -16.13 7.83 -26.54
C GLN A 156 -17.23 7.12 -27.32
N HIS A 157 -18.07 7.86 -28.08
CA HIS A 157 -19.25 7.35 -28.81
C HIS A 157 -20.15 6.48 -27.92
N LEU A 158 -20.27 6.86 -26.64
CA LEU A 158 -21.23 6.25 -25.76
C LEU A 158 -22.61 6.61 -26.31
N SER A 159 -23.48 5.62 -26.48
CA SER A 159 -24.82 5.76 -27.06
C SER A 159 -25.77 6.48 -26.10
N TRP A 160 -25.34 7.62 -25.56
CA TRP A 160 -26.03 8.40 -24.55
C TRP A 160 -26.47 9.68 -25.19
N LYS A 161 -27.74 9.72 -25.57
CA LYS A 161 -28.33 10.90 -26.19
C LYS A 161 -28.74 11.86 -25.08
N LYS A 162 -28.27 13.10 -25.12
CA LYS A 162 -28.81 14.15 -24.25
C LYS A 162 -30.28 14.33 -24.59
N VAL A 163 -31.15 14.22 -23.59
CA VAL A 163 -32.60 14.39 -23.77
C VAL A 163 -32.85 15.85 -24.18
N SER A 164 -33.62 16.05 -25.26
CA SER A 164 -33.95 17.38 -25.75
C SER A 164 -34.87 18.11 -24.76
N ASP A 165 -34.87 19.44 -24.78
CA ASP A 165 -35.73 20.21 -23.89
C ASP A 165 -37.22 20.01 -24.22
N ASP A 166 -37.55 19.64 -25.47
CA ASP A 166 -38.89 19.21 -25.89
C ASP A 166 -39.32 17.91 -25.22
N ASP A 167 -38.46 16.88 -25.25
CA ASP A 167 -38.73 15.58 -24.63
C ASP A 167 -38.80 15.69 -23.10
N LYS A 168 -37.97 16.55 -22.50
CA LYS A 168 -38.02 16.85 -21.06
C LYS A 168 -39.36 17.46 -20.65
N ARG A 169 -39.94 18.35 -21.48
CA ARG A 169 -41.25 18.95 -21.19
C ARG A 169 -42.36 17.91 -21.20
N ILE A 170 -42.32 16.96 -22.13
CA ILE A 170 -43.31 15.88 -22.24
C ILE A 170 -43.20 14.91 -21.06
N LEU A 171 -41.97 14.59 -20.64
CA LEU A 171 -41.70 13.59 -19.59
C LEU A 171 -41.63 14.18 -18.17
N ARG A 172 -41.88 15.48 -18.02
CA ARG A 172 -41.63 16.25 -16.80
C ARG A 172 -42.24 15.64 -15.54
N GLU A 173 -43.52 15.28 -15.58
CA GLU A 173 -44.24 14.75 -14.41
C GLU A 173 -43.64 13.41 -13.96
N ASN A 174 -43.27 12.58 -14.92
CA ASN A 174 -42.69 11.26 -14.67
C ASN A 174 -41.24 11.38 -14.15
N LEU A 175 -40.43 12.27 -14.72
CA LEU A 175 -39.05 12.53 -14.26
C LEU A 175 -39.05 13.11 -12.83
N ARG A 176 -40.01 13.99 -12.52
CA ARG A 176 -40.20 14.57 -11.18
C ARG A 176 -40.55 13.51 -10.15
N SER A 177 -41.37 12.51 -10.50
CA SER A 177 -41.74 11.41 -9.60
C SER A 177 -40.54 10.57 -9.13
N THR A 178 -39.51 10.42 -9.98
CA THR A 178 -38.26 9.72 -9.66
C THR A 178 -37.23 10.61 -8.96
N ALA A 179 -37.22 11.91 -9.23
CA ALA A 179 -36.33 12.88 -8.59
C ALA A 179 -36.64 13.10 -7.10
N LEU A 180 -37.88 12.86 -6.67
CA LEU A 180 -38.35 13.01 -5.28
C LEU A 180 -37.64 12.09 -4.27
N SER A 181 -36.97 11.02 -4.69
CA SER A 181 -36.18 10.15 -3.80
C SER A 181 -34.77 10.67 -3.53
N SER A 182 -34.25 11.55 -4.39
CA SER A 182 -32.95 12.19 -4.25
C SER A 182 -33.14 13.52 -3.53
N PHE A 183 -32.80 13.55 -2.24
CA PHE A 183 -32.86 14.74 -1.38
C PHE A 183 -32.19 15.97 -2.01
N LYS A 184 -32.96 16.79 -2.72
CA LYS A 184 -32.85 18.26 -2.85
C LYS A 184 -33.99 18.75 -3.74
N SER A 185 -34.74 19.72 -3.24
CA SER A 185 -35.85 20.41 -3.89
C SER A 185 -35.36 21.29 -5.06
N GLY A 186 -34.72 20.70 -6.07
CA GLY A 186 -34.29 21.35 -7.30
C GLY A 186 -35.36 21.19 -8.40
N ASN A 187 -35.60 22.25 -9.17
CA ASN A 187 -36.50 22.19 -10.32
C ASN A 187 -35.97 21.15 -11.31
N ALA A 188 -36.76 20.11 -11.60
CA ALA A 188 -36.44 19.09 -12.62
C ALA A 188 -36.20 19.68 -14.03
N GLU A 189 -36.51 20.96 -14.25
CA GLU A 189 -36.26 21.70 -15.48
C GLU A 189 -34.79 22.05 -15.71
N ASP A 190 -34.04 22.35 -14.65
CA ASP A 190 -32.65 22.77 -14.77
C ASP A 190 -31.69 21.57 -14.87
N GLU A 191 -32.20 20.36 -14.59
CA GLU A 191 -31.40 19.15 -14.59
C GLU A 191 -31.26 18.55 -16.00
N THR A 192 -30.04 18.11 -16.33
CA THR A 192 -29.77 17.44 -17.60
C THR A 192 -29.99 15.94 -17.44
N TYR A 193 -30.70 15.33 -18.39
CA TYR A 193 -30.97 13.91 -18.44
C TYR A 193 -30.32 13.27 -19.67
N PHE A 194 -29.83 12.05 -19.51
CA PHE A 194 -29.31 11.21 -20.58
C PHE A 194 -30.24 10.04 -20.83
N GLU A 195 -30.53 9.78 -22.10
CA GLU A 195 -31.27 8.61 -22.55
C GLU A 195 -30.29 7.45 -22.77
N VAL A 196 -30.53 6.33 -22.08
CA VAL A 196 -29.69 5.12 -22.13
C VAL A 196 -30.58 3.89 -22.19
N ASP A 197 -30.14 2.80 -22.82
CA ASP A 197 -30.86 1.52 -22.74
C ASP A 197 -30.92 1.03 -21.28
N PHE A 198 -32.11 0.63 -20.81
CA PHE A 198 -32.30 0.29 -19.39
C PHE A 198 -31.42 -0.89 -18.93
N GLU A 199 -31.05 -1.79 -19.85
CA GLU A 199 -30.14 -2.92 -19.63
C GLU A 199 -28.73 -2.50 -19.20
N LYS A 200 -28.30 -1.29 -19.57
CA LYS A 200 -26.99 -0.74 -19.19
C LYS A 200 -26.99 -0.15 -17.78
N VAL A 201 -28.16 0.04 -17.17
CA VAL A 201 -28.32 0.71 -15.87
C VAL A 201 -29.15 -0.09 -14.85
N PRO A 202 -28.94 -1.40 -14.70
CA PRO A 202 -29.81 -2.25 -13.89
C PRO A 202 -29.81 -1.86 -12.40
N LEU A 203 -28.69 -1.34 -11.88
CA LEU A 203 -28.58 -0.91 -10.48
C LEU A 203 -29.43 0.32 -10.19
N LEU A 204 -29.46 1.30 -11.10
CA LEU A 204 -30.27 2.51 -10.95
C LEU A 204 -31.77 2.19 -11.09
N VAL A 205 -32.10 1.29 -12.01
CA VAL A 205 -33.47 0.80 -12.22
C VAL A 205 -33.95 0.02 -10.99
N GLY A 206 -33.14 -0.90 -10.47
CA GLY A 206 -33.46 -1.71 -9.29
C GLY A 206 -33.70 -0.86 -8.03
N ARG A 207 -32.99 0.28 -7.91
CA ARG A 207 -33.18 1.25 -6.82
C ARG A 207 -34.29 2.27 -7.09
N ARG A 208 -34.97 2.19 -8.24
CA ARG A 208 -36.00 3.16 -8.69
C ARG A 208 -35.49 4.60 -8.72
N GLN A 209 -34.21 4.79 -9.03
CA GLN A 209 -33.55 6.11 -9.08
C GLN A 209 -33.62 6.75 -10.48
N VAL A 210 -34.14 6.04 -11.47
CA VAL A 210 -34.26 6.50 -12.86
C VAL A 210 -35.64 6.17 -13.41
N TYR A 211 -36.14 7.03 -14.29
CA TYR A 211 -37.39 6.79 -15.01
C TYR A 211 -37.13 5.89 -16.21
N VAL A 212 -38.02 4.93 -16.48
CA VAL A 212 -37.90 3.98 -17.59
C VAL A 212 -39.16 4.01 -18.44
N GLN A 213 -39.01 4.19 -19.75
CA GLN A 213 -40.09 4.15 -20.72
C GLN A 213 -39.62 3.54 -22.04
N GLY A 214 -40.37 2.59 -22.60
CA GLY A 214 -40.09 2.02 -23.92
C GLY A 214 -38.72 1.35 -24.05
N GLY A 215 -38.19 0.75 -22.98
CA GLY A 215 -36.84 0.15 -22.96
C GLY A 215 -35.69 1.17 -22.79
N LYS A 216 -36.01 2.45 -22.60
CA LYS A 216 -35.05 3.52 -22.33
C LYS A 216 -35.15 3.98 -20.89
N ALA A 217 -34.01 4.21 -20.26
CA ALA A 217 -33.86 4.81 -18.96
C ALA A 217 -33.36 6.25 -19.08
N TYR A 218 -33.92 7.14 -18.27
CA TYR A 218 -33.61 8.56 -18.23
C TYR A 218 -32.80 8.85 -16.97
N VAL A 219 -31.50 9.08 -17.16
CA VAL A 219 -30.53 9.19 -16.07
C VAL A 219 -30.15 10.65 -15.82
N PRO A 220 -30.32 11.17 -14.59
CA PRO A 220 -29.87 12.52 -14.24
C PRO A 220 -28.35 12.70 -14.36
N LEU A 221 -27.91 13.94 -14.59
CA LEU A 221 -26.50 14.33 -14.61
C LEU A 221 -25.75 13.88 -13.34
N ALA A 222 -26.40 13.94 -12.18
CA ALA A 222 -25.82 13.49 -10.91
C ALA A 222 -25.35 12.02 -10.92
N HIS A 223 -25.95 11.18 -11.76
CA HIS A 223 -25.62 9.75 -11.89
C HIS A 223 -24.75 9.43 -13.11
N GLN A 224 -24.34 10.43 -13.91
CA GLN A 224 -23.47 10.26 -15.08
C GLN A 224 -22.17 9.52 -14.72
N VAL A 225 -21.57 9.85 -13.57
CA VAL A 225 -20.34 9.20 -13.08
C VAL A 225 -20.52 7.69 -12.95
N SER A 226 -21.67 7.23 -12.45
CA SER A 226 -21.97 5.80 -12.30
C SER A 226 -22.02 5.09 -13.66
N LEU A 227 -22.64 5.72 -14.66
CA LEU A 227 -22.75 5.16 -16.01
C LEU A 227 -21.38 4.94 -16.65
N VAL A 228 -20.51 5.94 -16.56
CA VAL A 228 -19.15 5.89 -17.13
C VAL A 228 -18.33 4.82 -16.41
N LEU A 229 -18.46 4.74 -15.09
CA LEU A 229 -17.76 3.74 -14.29
C LEU A 229 -18.20 2.32 -14.60
N ASP A 230 -19.50 2.09 -14.76
CA ASP A 230 -20.03 0.76 -15.05
C ASP A 230 -19.56 0.28 -16.44
N GLU A 231 -19.62 1.14 -17.45
CA GLU A 231 -19.10 0.84 -18.79
C GLU A 231 -17.57 0.60 -18.78
N PHE A 232 -16.82 1.44 -18.07
CA PHE A 232 -15.37 1.28 -17.91
C PHE A 232 -15.03 -0.05 -17.22
N LYS A 233 -15.75 -0.37 -16.14
CA LYS A 233 -15.58 -1.61 -15.39
C LYS A 233 -15.87 -2.84 -16.24
N GLU A 234 -16.97 -2.85 -17.00
CA GLU A 234 -17.33 -3.98 -17.86
C GLU A 234 -16.27 -4.22 -18.94
N ARG A 235 -15.83 -3.15 -19.62
CA ARG A 235 -14.76 -3.23 -20.63
C ARG A 235 -13.46 -3.74 -20.03
N LEU A 236 -13.02 -3.15 -18.92
CA LEU A 236 -11.77 -3.55 -18.27
C LEU A 236 -11.81 -5.00 -17.80
N SER A 237 -12.94 -5.46 -17.26
CA SER A 237 -13.13 -6.87 -16.86
C SER A 237 -12.97 -7.81 -18.06
N ARG A 238 -13.64 -7.52 -19.18
CA ARG A 238 -13.52 -8.32 -20.41
C ARG A 238 -12.09 -8.37 -20.94
N ASP A 239 -11.39 -7.22 -20.94
CA ASP A 239 -10.01 -7.14 -21.41
C ASP A 239 -9.05 -7.93 -20.53
N LEU A 240 -9.21 -7.86 -19.20
CA LEU A 240 -8.38 -8.60 -18.24
C LEU A 240 -8.56 -10.11 -18.39
N GLU A 241 -9.79 -10.58 -18.63
CA GLU A 241 -10.07 -11.99 -18.90
C GLU A 241 -9.47 -12.44 -20.23
N ALA A 242 -9.62 -11.64 -21.28
CA ALA A 242 -9.04 -11.93 -22.59
C ALA A 242 -7.51 -12.01 -22.52
N MET A 243 -6.87 -11.07 -21.82
CA MET A 243 -5.42 -11.10 -21.63
C MET A 243 -4.96 -12.23 -20.72
N GLY A 244 -5.68 -12.54 -19.64
CA GLY A 244 -5.38 -13.69 -18.79
C GLY A 244 -5.38 -15.01 -19.55
N ARG A 245 -6.29 -15.18 -20.53
CA ARG A 245 -6.31 -16.34 -21.44
C ARG A 245 -5.16 -16.36 -22.44
N ALA A 246 -4.69 -15.19 -22.88
CA ALA A 246 -3.59 -15.07 -23.84
C ALA A 246 -2.20 -15.15 -23.19
N LEU A 247 -2.11 -14.88 -21.88
CA LEU A 247 -0.86 -14.76 -21.14
C LEU A 247 0.06 -16.00 -21.22
N PRO A 248 -0.42 -17.26 -21.14
CA PRO A 248 0.47 -18.43 -21.18
C PRO A 248 1.32 -18.53 -22.46
N ARG A 249 0.85 -17.95 -23.58
CA ARG A 249 1.63 -17.88 -24.83
C ARG A 249 2.77 -16.85 -24.78
N MET A 250 2.69 -15.89 -23.86
CA MET A 250 3.70 -14.86 -23.63
C MET A 250 4.69 -15.24 -22.53
N GLU A 251 4.35 -16.20 -21.65
CA GLU A 251 5.22 -16.69 -20.57
C GLU A 251 6.52 -17.35 -21.09
N GLU A 252 6.63 -17.62 -22.40
CA GLU A 252 7.86 -18.07 -23.05
C GLU A 252 8.98 -17.01 -23.02
N ASP A 253 8.64 -15.71 -22.88
CA ASP A 253 9.64 -14.65 -22.77
C ASP A 253 10.18 -14.53 -21.34
N LYS A 254 11.35 -15.14 -21.12
CA LYS A 254 12.08 -15.16 -19.85
C LYS A 254 12.42 -13.76 -19.29
N ARG A 255 12.30 -12.68 -20.09
CA ARG A 255 12.61 -11.31 -19.64
C ARG A 255 11.46 -10.67 -18.87
N LEU A 256 10.22 -11.02 -19.17
CA LEU A 256 9.02 -10.39 -18.57
C LEU A 256 8.63 -11.05 -17.25
N MET A 257 8.81 -12.37 -17.13
CA MET A 257 8.39 -13.13 -15.95
C MET A 257 9.00 -12.65 -14.62
N PRO A 258 10.31 -12.32 -14.53
CA PRO A 258 10.87 -11.78 -13.30
C PRO A 258 10.20 -10.47 -12.88
N ILE A 259 9.91 -9.59 -13.84
CA ILE A 259 9.30 -8.28 -13.59
C ILE A 259 7.84 -8.43 -13.17
N LEU A 260 7.06 -9.25 -13.86
CA LEU A 260 5.66 -9.50 -13.48
C LEU A 260 5.56 -10.15 -12.10
N ASN A 261 6.43 -11.13 -11.81
CA ASN A 261 6.53 -11.71 -10.47
C ASN A 261 7.02 -10.68 -9.44
N HIS A 262 7.88 -9.73 -9.83
CA HIS A 262 8.37 -8.67 -8.95
C HIS A 262 7.30 -7.62 -8.66
N LEU A 263 6.44 -7.28 -9.63
CA LEU A 263 5.31 -6.37 -9.45
C LEU A 263 4.24 -6.98 -8.54
N ASP A 264 3.94 -8.28 -8.73
CA ASP A 264 3.15 -9.06 -7.78
C ASP A 264 3.83 -9.09 -6.39
N LYS A 265 5.18 -9.10 -6.38
CA LYS A 265 6.01 -9.06 -5.17
C LYS A 265 6.25 -7.67 -4.56
N GLN A 266 5.92 -6.57 -5.22
CA GLN A 266 6.07 -5.22 -4.68
C GLN A 266 4.76 -4.67 -4.11
N TYR A 267 3.62 -5.25 -4.50
CA TYR A 267 2.39 -5.22 -3.70
C TYR A 267 2.61 -5.73 -2.25
N LEU A 268 3.75 -6.36 -1.99
CA LEU A 268 4.07 -7.06 -0.73
C LEU A 268 4.75 -6.18 0.32
N GLY A 269 4.90 -4.90 0.02
CA GLY A 269 5.48 -3.88 0.89
C GLY A 269 6.93 -3.55 0.55
N ARG A 270 7.35 -2.35 0.96
CA ARG A 270 8.74 -1.89 0.80
C ARG A 270 9.68 -2.78 1.62
N GLU A 271 10.82 -3.16 1.05
CA GLU A 271 11.91 -3.76 1.83
C GLU A 271 12.38 -2.71 2.85
N PHE A 272 12.33 -3.10 4.13
CA PHE A 272 12.75 -2.22 5.21
C PHE A 272 14.27 -2.14 5.23
N THR A 273 14.80 -0.98 4.84
CA THR A 273 16.21 -0.65 5.04
C THR A 273 16.38 -0.23 6.50
N SER A 274 17.05 -1.04 7.30
CA SER A 274 17.30 -0.76 8.72
C SER A 274 17.91 0.64 8.88
N SER A 275 17.16 1.56 9.46
CA SER A 275 17.71 2.81 9.96
C SER A 275 17.88 2.61 11.46
N ALA A 276 19.13 2.63 11.94
CA ALA A 276 19.43 2.48 13.37
C ALA A 276 18.97 3.72 14.17
N ILE A 277 17.66 3.94 14.23
CA ILE A 277 17.03 5.14 14.80
C ILE A 277 17.14 5.16 16.32
N ALA A 278 17.22 3.99 16.96
CA ALA A 278 17.24 3.87 18.41
C ALA A 278 18.65 3.90 19.04
N GLY A 279 19.71 4.14 18.26
CA GLY A 279 21.08 3.98 18.75
C GLY A 279 21.44 2.51 19.05
N GLU A 280 22.53 2.28 19.78
CA GLU A 280 22.91 0.93 20.23
C GLU A 280 22.01 0.47 21.39
N ILE A 281 20.91 -0.20 21.06
CA ILE A 281 20.01 -0.82 22.05
C ILE A 281 20.76 -1.93 22.78
N GLN A 282 20.72 -1.92 24.12
CA GLN A 282 21.28 -2.98 24.95
C GLN A 282 20.24 -4.05 25.27
N ALA A 283 20.69 -5.25 25.67
CA ALA A 283 19.81 -6.37 26.00
C ALA A 283 18.80 -6.04 27.12
N GLN A 284 19.19 -5.21 28.08
CA GLN A 284 18.37 -4.80 29.22
C GLN A 284 17.26 -3.80 28.84
N ASP A 285 17.44 -3.04 27.76
CA ASP A 285 16.49 -2.00 27.35
C ASP A 285 15.27 -2.59 26.65
N VAL A 286 15.39 -3.81 26.10
CA VAL A 286 14.37 -4.47 25.28
C VAL A 286 13.02 -4.61 26.00
N ASP A 287 13.03 -4.86 27.31
CA ASP A 287 11.80 -4.98 28.11
C ASP A 287 11.06 -3.64 28.22
N GLY A 288 11.79 -2.53 28.38
CA GLY A 288 11.21 -1.18 28.38
C GLY A 288 10.68 -0.77 27.01
N LEU A 289 11.34 -1.22 25.94
CA LEU A 289 10.95 -0.93 24.56
C LEU A 289 9.73 -1.72 24.07
N LYS A 290 9.27 -2.73 24.82
CA LYS A 290 8.08 -3.53 24.52
C LYS A 290 6.85 -2.67 24.21
N VAL A 291 6.69 -1.53 24.91
CA VAL A 291 5.55 -0.61 24.75
C VAL A 291 5.41 -0.02 23.34
N HIS A 292 6.49 -0.01 22.56
CA HIS A 292 6.53 0.49 21.18
C HIS A 292 6.38 -0.62 20.13
N MET A 293 6.32 -1.89 20.54
CA MET A 293 6.24 -3.02 19.63
C MET A 293 4.81 -3.19 19.08
N PRO A 294 4.65 -3.65 17.82
CA PRO A 294 3.36 -4.10 17.32
C PRO A 294 2.92 -5.40 18.02
N LEU A 295 1.61 -5.70 18.00
CA LEU A 295 1.04 -6.89 18.66
C LEU A 295 1.76 -8.20 18.31
N CYS A 296 2.22 -8.36 17.06
CA CYS A 296 2.91 -9.58 16.63
C CYS A 296 4.25 -9.80 17.36
N MET A 297 4.97 -8.74 17.70
CA MET A 297 6.25 -8.82 18.40
C MET A 297 6.05 -8.76 19.91
N GLU A 298 5.06 -8.01 20.37
CA GLU A 298 4.67 -7.98 21.78
C GLU A 298 4.21 -9.36 22.27
N ASN A 299 3.41 -10.08 21.46
CA ASN A 299 3.01 -11.45 21.76
C ASN A 299 4.22 -12.37 21.92
N LEU A 300 5.15 -12.33 20.97
CA LEU A 300 6.39 -13.12 21.03
C LEU A 300 7.25 -12.78 22.24
N HIS A 301 7.31 -11.50 22.61
CA HIS A 301 8.03 -11.03 23.80
C HIS A 301 7.40 -11.60 25.08
N ASN A 302 6.08 -11.49 25.24
CA ASN A 302 5.37 -11.98 26.42
C ASN A 302 5.56 -13.47 26.62
N GLU A 303 5.37 -14.25 25.55
CA GLU A 303 5.49 -15.71 25.58
C GLU A 303 6.93 -16.14 25.85
N LEU A 304 7.91 -15.47 25.25
CA LEU A 304 9.33 -15.70 25.56
C LEU A 304 9.64 -15.47 27.05
N ARG A 305 9.08 -14.41 27.64
CA ARG A 305 9.28 -14.09 29.07
C ARG A 305 8.53 -15.05 29.99
N GLN A 306 7.38 -15.56 29.59
CA GLN A 306 6.58 -16.52 30.35
C GLN A 306 7.20 -17.92 30.30
N ASP A 307 7.41 -18.46 29.10
CA ASP A 307 7.84 -19.84 28.89
C ASP A 307 9.34 -20.04 29.08
N LYS A 308 10.12 -18.94 29.05
CA LYS A 308 11.59 -18.94 29.05
C LYS A 308 12.16 -19.77 27.88
N HIS A 309 11.42 -19.82 26.78
CA HIS A 309 11.78 -20.51 25.54
C HIS A 309 10.96 -19.95 24.39
N THR A 310 11.45 -20.11 23.15
CA THR A 310 10.61 -19.91 21.97
C THR A 310 11.05 -20.82 20.83
N ARG A 311 10.08 -21.25 20.03
CA ARG A 311 10.25 -22.17 18.90
C ARG A 311 10.94 -21.51 17.71
N HIS A 312 11.35 -22.31 16.73
CA HIS A 312 12.12 -21.83 15.58
C HIS A 312 11.44 -20.65 14.86
N GLY A 313 10.15 -20.74 14.55
CA GLY A 313 9.41 -19.64 13.90
C GLY A 313 9.42 -18.34 14.72
N GLY A 314 9.24 -18.45 16.04
CA GLY A 314 9.33 -17.33 16.97
C GLY A 314 10.73 -16.72 17.04
N ARG A 315 11.78 -17.56 17.11
CA ARG A 315 13.19 -17.11 17.09
C ARG A 315 13.53 -16.34 15.82
N MET A 316 13.08 -16.84 14.66
CA MET A 316 13.31 -16.16 13.38
C MET A 316 12.57 -14.82 13.32
N GLN A 317 11.25 -14.82 13.57
CA GLN A 317 10.45 -13.59 13.47
C GLN A 317 10.87 -12.52 14.47
N TYR A 318 11.03 -12.89 15.74
CA TYR A 318 11.39 -11.94 16.80
C TYR A 318 12.87 -11.57 16.75
N GLY A 319 13.76 -12.53 16.50
CA GLY A 319 15.21 -12.27 16.40
C GLY A 319 15.57 -11.31 15.27
N LEU A 320 14.96 -11.48 14.09
CA LEU A 320 15.15 -10.55 12.98
C LEU A 320 14.52 -9.18 13.25
N PHE A 321 13.40 -9.13 13.96
CA PHE A 321 12.82 -7.86 14.42
C PHE A 321 13.77 -7.12 15.38
N LEU A 322 14.35 -7.82 16.37
CA LEU A 322 15.32 -7.25 17.32
C LEU A 322 16.58 -6.72 16.60
N LYS A 323 17.10 -7.48 15.63
CA LYS A 323 18.17 -7.02 14.74
C LYS A 323 17.79 -5.73 14.02
N GLY A 324 16.61 -5.71 13.41
CA GLY A 324 16.09 -4.53 12.70
C GLY A 324 15.84 -3.32 13.60
N MET A 325 15.62 -3.55 14.90
CA MET A 325 15.44 -2.51 15.91
C MET A 325 16.76 -1.84 16.29
N GLY A 326 17.90 -2.50 16.02
CA GLY A 326 19.24 -2.01 16.34
C GLY A 326 19.97 -2.81 17.42
N LEU A 327 19.43 -3.96 17.86
CA LEU A 327 20.11 -4.82 18.83
C LEU A 327 21.34 -5.46 18.17
N SER A 328 22.54 -5.18 18.68
CA SER A 328 23.79 -5.75 18.15
C SER A 328 23.85 -7.26 18.39
N LEU A 329 24.71 -7.98 17.65
CA LEU A 329 24.88 -9.42 17.83
C LEU A 329 25.29 -9.78 19.26
N GLU A 330 26.22 -9.02 19.84
CA GLU A 330 26.70 -9.24 21.21
C GLU A 330 25.55 -9.11 22.22
N GLN A 331 24.75 -8.05 22.08
CA GLN A 331 23.58 -7.83 22.93
C GLN A 331 22.47 -8.84 22.67
N ALA A 332 22.29 -9.30 21.44
CA ALA A 332 21.33 -10.36 21.12
C ALA A 332 21.69 -11.68 21.80
N LEU A 333 22.97 -12.07 21.84
CA LEU A 333 23.41 -13.26 22.55
C LEU A 333 23.11 -13.16 24.05
N ILE A 334 23.41 -12.01 24.68
CA ILE A 334 23.09 -11.75 26.09
C ILE A 334 21.57 -11.80 26.33
N PHE A 335 20.80 -11.17 25.44
CA PHE A 335 19.34 -11.14 25.53
C PHE A 335 18.75 -12.56 25.48
N TRP A 336 19.10 -13.35 24.46
CA TRP A 336 18.57 -14.69 24.27
C TRP A 336 19.00 -15.66 25.36
N GLN A 337 20.27 -15.59 25.79
CA GLN A 337 20.78 -16.40 26.89
C GLN A 337 20.03 -16.11 28.20
N THR A 338 19.78 -14.82 28.48
CA THR A 338 19.05 -14.38 29.67
C THR A 338 17.56 -14.74 29.58
N ALA A 339 16.97 -14.61 28.39
CA ALA A 339 15.56 -14.94 28.15
C ALA A 339 15.29 -16.44 28.28
N PHE A 340 16.22 -17.29 27.84
CA PHE A 340 16.15 -18.75 27.99
C PHE A 340 16.63 -19.22 29.37
N GLY A 341 16.16 -18.57 30.44
CA GLY A 341 16.63 -18.78 31.80
C GLY A 341 16.47 -20.20 32.39
N LYS A 342 15.89 -21.14 31.64
CA LYS A 342 15.84 -22.58 31.98
C LYS A 342 17.09 -23.35 31.50
N LEU A 343 17.88 -22.77 30.60
CA LEU A 343 19.08 -23.38 30.03
C LEU A 343 20.34 -22.84 30.71
N THR A 344 21.36 -23.67 30.85
CA THR A 344 22.68 -23.17 31.26
C THR A 344 23.35 -22.40 30.12
N PRO A 345 24.30 -21.49 30.43
CA PRO A 345 25.08 -20.80 29.41
C PRO A 345 25.70 -21.73 28.36
N ASP A 346 26.20 -22.89 28.78
CA ASP A 346 26.82 -23.89 27.90
C ASP A 346 25.81 -24.59 26.99
N GLN A 347 24.62 -24.93 27.51
CA GLN A 347 23.53 -25.50 26.70
C GLN A 347 23.06 -24.50 25.65
N PHE A 348 22.87 -23.24 26.04
CA PHE A 348 22.52 -22.16 25.12
C PHE A 348 23.57 -22.00 24.00
N ASN A 349 24.84 -21.99 24.35
CA ASN A 349 25.94 -21.83 23.39
C ASN A 349 26.01 -22.98 22.38
N LYS A 350 25.72 -24.21 22.82
CA LYS A 350 25.70 -25.39 21.94
C LYS A 350 24.49 -25.42 21.01
N GLU A 351 23.31 -25.09 21.51
CA GLU A 351 22.05 -25.32 20.78
C GLU A 351 21.54 -24.09 20.02
N TYR A 352 21.81 -22.87 20.50
CA TYR A 352 21.12 -21.65 20.01
C TYR A 352 22.05 -20.54 19.55
N ALA A 353 23.26 -20.42 20.10
CA ALA A 353 24.16 -19.31 19.74
C ALA A 353 24.50 -19.29 18.23
N TYR A 354 24.65 -20.47 17.61
CA TYR A 354 24.81 -20.60 16.16
C TYR A 354 23.63 -19.98 15.39
N ASN A 355 22.39 -20.30 15.79
CA ASN A 355 21.20 -19.76 15.16
C ASN A 355 21.14 -18.22 15.28
N VAL A 356 21.51 -17.67 16.44
CA VAL A 356 21.58 -16.21 16.62
C VAL A 356 22.65 -15.58 15.72
N ARG A 357 23.87 -16.13 15.66
CA ARG A 357 24.93 -15.60 14.77
C ARG A 357 24.56 -15.69 13.29
N HIS A 358 23.87 -16.75 12.90
CA HIS A 358 23.38 -16.95 11.55
C HIS A 358 22.35 -15.86 11.14
N LEU A 359 21.45 -15.45 12.04
CA LEU A 359 20.50 -14.34 11.78
C LEU A 359 21.21 -13.00 11.49
N TYR A 360 22.42 -12.82 12.03
CA TYR A 360 23.25 -11.62 11.85
C TYR A 360 24.27 -11.78 10.70
N GLY A 361 24.22 -12.86 9.93
CA GLY A 361 25.08 -13.05 8.75
C GLY A 361 26.54 -13.39 9.05
N MET A 362 26.87 -13.73 10.31
CA MET A 362 28.24 -14.03 10.74
C MET A 362 28.66 -15.48 10.50
N GLU A 363 27.75 -16.36 10.08
CA GLU A 363 27.99 -17.79 9.80
C GLU A 363 27.24 -18.24 8.52
N GLY A 364 27.77 -19.20 7.76
CA GLY A 364 27.16 -19.74 6.52
C GLY A 364 27.51 -18.98 5.22
N LYS A 365 26.62 -18.99 4.22
CA LYS A 365 26.78 -18.32 2.89
C LYS A 365 26.84 -16.78 2.95
N ARG A 366 26.97 -16.17 4.15
CA ARG A 366 26.85 -14.71 4.38
C ARG A 366 25.55 -14.12 3.85
N THR A 367 24.44 -14.86 3.94
CA THR A 367 23.13 -14.32 3.60
C THR A 367 22.66 -13.44 4.75
N ASP A 368 22.68 -12.13 4.54
CA ASP A 368 22.17 -11.16 5.50
C ASP A 368 20.64 -11.27 5.58
N TYR A 369 20.13 -12.02 6.56
CA TYR A 369 18.68 -12.18 6.72
C TYR A 369 18.04 -10.84 7.06
N THR A 370 17.12 -10.40 6.20
CA THR A 370 16.37 -9.17 6.39
C THR A 370 15.23 -9.39 7.39
N PRO A 371 14.91 -8.39 8.22
CA PRO A 371 13.70 -8.37 9.03
C PRO A 371 12.45 -8.74 8.22
N TYR A 372 11.58 -9.55 8.82
CA TYR A 372 10.36 -9.98 8.14
C TYR A 372 9.36 -8.83 7.99
N SER A 373 8.96 -8.57 6.75
CA SER A 373 7.82 -7.70 6.47
C SER A 373 6.52 -8.24 7.04
N CYS A 374 5.53 -7.37 7.26
CA CYS A 374 4.21 -7.82 7.71
C CYS A 374 3.65 -8.87 6.75
N LYS A 375 3.90 -8.73 5.46
CA LYS A 375 3.45 -9.71 4.48
C LYS A 375 4.14 -11.07 4.61
N SER A 376 5.45 -11.11 4.82
CA SER A 376 6.17 -12.36 5.09
C SER A 376 5.63 -13.06 6.33
N ILE A 377 5.24 -12.30 7.36
CA ILE A 377 4.61 -12.84 8.57
C ILE A 377 3.18 -13.33 8.31
N ILE A 378 2.40 -12.64 7.46
CA ILE A 378 1.00 -12.97 7.17
C ILE A 378 0.87 -14.15 6.21
N MET A 379 1.71 -14.23 5.19
CA MET A 379 1.62 -15.24 4.13
C MET A 379 2.68 -16.34 4.21
N GLY A 380 3.68 -16.19 5.09
CA GLY A 380 4.75 -17.17 5.27
C GLY A 380 4.30 -18.35 6.12
N ASN A 381 5.18 -18.79 7.02
CA ASN A 381 4.92 -19.99 7.82
C ASN A 381 3.74 -19.78 8.79
N THR A 382 2.64 -20.48 8.55
CA THR A 382 1.44 -20.41 9.40
C THR A 382 1.74 -21.05 10.76
N PRO A 383 1.43 -20.38 11.89
CA PRO A 383 1.71 -20.92 13.22
C PRO A 383 0.85 -22.14 13.55
N GLY A 384 1.45 -23.17 14.15
CA GLY A 384 0.75 -24.31 14.72
C GLY A 384 0.19 -24.02 16.14
N PRO A 385 -0.52 -24.98 16.77
CA PRO A 385 -1.20 -24.77 18.06
C PRO A 385 -0.30 -24.37 19.24
N GLN A 386 1.00 -24.67 19.15
CA GLN A 386 2.01 -24.38 20.18
C GLN A 386 3.02 -23.32 19.70
N ASP A 387 2.75 -22.68 18.57
CA ASP A 387 3.58 -21.61 18.03
C ASP A 387 2.94 -20.26 18.33
N HIS A 388 3.76 -19.29 18.73
CA HIS A 388 3.31 -17.94 19.08
C HIS A 388 3.73 -16.87 18.06
N HIS A 389 4.34 -17.30 16.93
CA HIS A 389 4.72 -16.41 15.81
C HIS A 389 3.53 -16.12 14.90
N GLY A 390 3.73 -15.25 13.92
CA GLY A 390 2.70 -14.81 12.98
C GLY A 390 2.12 -13.44 13.32
N CYS A 391 1.08 -13.06 12.56
CA CYS A 391 0.35 -11.81 12.73
C CYS A 391 -0.95 -12.06 13.52
N PRO A 392 -1.15 -11.44 14.70
CA PRO A 392 -2.38 -11.61 15.48
C PRO A 392 -3.65 -11.26 14.70
N PHE A 393 -3.62 -10.20 13.89
CA PHE A 393 -4.75 -9.81 13.04
C PHE A 393 -5.14 -10.87 11.99
N ARG A 394 -4.26 -11.80 11.65
CA ARG A 394 -4.51 -12.89 10.70
C ARG A 394 -4.76 -14.24 11.40
N HIS A 395 -3.93 -14.58 12.38
CA HIS A 395 -3.83 -15.93 12.92
C HIS A 395 -4.57 -16.12 14.24
N PHE A 396 -4.90 -15.05 14.97
CA PHE A 396 -5.72 -15.19 16.17
C PHE A 396 -7.17 -15.41 15.77
N ASN A 397 -7.90 -16.16 16.61
CA ASN A 397 -9.35 -16.19 16.51
C ASN A 397 -9.95 -14.85 16.98
N GLU A 398 -11.22 -14.59 16.63
CA GLU A 398 -11.86 -13.30 16.94
C GLU A 398 -11.90 -13.01 18.45
N THR A 399 -12.12 -14.03 19.28
CA THR A 399 -12.22 -13.89 20.73
C THR A 399 -10.90 -13.45 21.35
N ASN A 400 -9.80 -14.11 21.00
CA ASN A 400 -8.47 -13.81 21.51
C ASN A 400 -8.01 -12.43 21.04
N LEU A 401 -8.27 -12.09 19.77
CA LEU A 401 -7.91 -10.77 19.25
C LEU A 401 -8.67 -9.65 19.98
N ARG A 402 -9.99 -9.81 20.18
CA ARG A 402 -10.78 -8.85 20.97
C ARG A 402 -10.25 -8.69 22.38
N ALA A 403 -10.00 -9.80 23.08
CA ALA A 403 -9.44 -9.77 24.44
C ALA A 403 -8.11 -9.00 24.50
N GLN A 404 -7.24 -9.20 23.50
CA GLN A 404 -5.95 -8.51 23.41
C GLN A 404 -6.12 -7.00 23.11
N LEU A 405 -7.07 -6.63 22.25
CA LEU A 405 -7.42 -5.23 21.99
C LEU A 405 -7.96 -4.55 23.26
N THR A 406 -8.86 -5.22 23.98
CA THR A 406 -9.39 -4.74 25.26
C THR A 406 -8.31 -4.59 26.32
N SER A 407 -7.34 -5.53 26.42
CA SER A 407 -6.22 -5.37 27.36
C SER A 407 -5.35 -4.15 27.06
N HIS A 408 -5.32 -3.70 25.80
CA HIS A 408 -4.64 -2.48 25.39
C HIS A 408 -5.57 -1.26 25.40
N MET A 409 -6.70 -1.40 26.11
CA MET A 409 -7.73 -0.41 26.36
C MET A 409 -8.47 0.06 25.10
N VAL A 410 -8.29 -0.56 23.93
CA VAL A 410 -9.01 -0.19 22.71
C VAL A 410 -10.52 -0.25 22.98
N ASP A 411 -11.24 0.82 22.64
CA ASP A 411 -12.67 0.87 22.92
C ASP A 411 -13.47 -0.04 21.98
N GLU A 412 -14.75 -0.29 22.30
CA GLU A 412 -15.56 -1.23 21.52
C GLU A 412 -15.79 -0.73 20.08
N PHE A 413 -15.89 0.58 19.88
CA PHE A 413 -16.11 1.16 18.55
C PHE A 413 -14.89 0.93 17.64
N ASP A 414 -13.69 1.23 18.13
CA ASP A 414 -12.44 0.99 17.43
C ASP A 414 -12.15 -0.50 17.26
N THR A 415 -12.56 -1.32 18.24
CA THR A 415 -12.48 -2.79 18.15
C THR A 415 -13.33 -3.30 16.98
N GLU A 416 -14.58 -2.87 16.84
CA GLU A 416 -15.43 -3.27 15.71
C GLU A 416 -14.86 -2.80 14.36
N ASP A 417 -14.28 -1.59 14.29
CA ASP A 417 -13.67 -1.10 13.06
C ASP A 417 -12.43 -1.92 12.65
N ILE A 418 -11.57 -2.25 13.61
CA ILE A 418 -10.43 -3.16 13.41
C ILE A 418 -10.92 -4.55 12.97
N MET A 419 -11.94 -5.10 13.63
CA MET A 419 -12.50 -6.42 13.30
C MET A 419 -13.14 -6.44 11.91
N ARG A 420 -13.77 -5.35 11.47
CA ARG A 420 -14.27 -5.18 10.09
C ARG A 420 -13.14 -5.28 9.07
N MET A 421 -12.00 -4.63 9.32
CA MET A 421 -10.82 -4.72 8.46
C MET A 421 -10.22 -6.13 8.44
N VAL A 422 -10.15 -6.80 9.60
CA VAL A 422 -9.69 -8.19 9.74
C VAL A 422 -10.58 -9.15 8.93
N LYS A 423 -11.91 -9.03 9.03
CA LYS A 423 -12.88 -9.80 8.25
C LYS A 423 -12.73 -9.55 6.74
N GLY A 424 -12.42 -8.31 6.36
CA GLY A 424 -12.06 -7.94 4.99
C GLY A 424 -10.68 -8.40 4.52
N ARG A 425 -9.92 -9.12 5.35
CA ARG A 425 -8.53 -9.56 5.10
C ARG A 425 -7.52 -8.41 4.93
N HIS A 426 -7.85 -7.23 5.45
CA HIS A 426 -7.00 -6.03 5.41
C HIS A 426 -6.15 -5.91 6.68
N TYR A 427 -5.31 -6.91 6.95
CA TYR A 427 -4.60 -7.06 8.23
C TYR A 427 -3.60 -5.94 8.55
N GLN A 428 -2.87 -5.43 7.55
CA GLN A 428 -1.94 -4.31 7.74
C GLN A 428 -2.70 -3.00 8.04
N VAL A 429 -3.86 -2.81 7.43
CA VAL A 429 -4.73 -1.65 7.70
C VAL A 429 -5.28 -1.74 9.13
N ALA A 430 -5.70 -2.94 9.56
CA ALA A 430 -6.12 -3.19 10.94
C ALA A 430 -4.99 -2.90 11.95
N CYS A 431 -3.76 -3.33 11.67
CA CYS A 431 -2.57 -3.03 12.48
C CYS A 431 -2.28 -1.52 12.54
N THR A 432 -2.45 -0.82 11.41
CA THR A 432 -2.29 0.64 11.32
C THR A 432 -3.35 1.35 12.15
N ARG A 433 -4.62 0.90 12.11
CA ARG A 433 -5.67 1.46 12.95
C ARG A 433 -5.38 1.23 14.45
N TYR A 434 -4.93 0.03 14.79
CA TYR A 434 -4.48 -0.29 16.15
C TYR A 434 -3.32 0.63 16.62
N TYR A 435 -2.35 0.92 15.75
CA TYR A 435 -1.28 1.89 16.02
C TYR A 435 -1.88 3.25 16.38
N GLU A 436 -2.71 3.82 15.51
CA GLU A 436 -3.31 5.15 15.69
C GLU A 436 -4.04 5.27 17.03
N VAL A 437 -4.88 4.28 17.35
CA VAL A 437 -5.70 4.29 18.56
C VAL A 437 -4.84 4.14 19.82
N THR A 438 -3.91 3.18 19.84
CA THR A 438 -3.08 2.95 21.04
C THR A 438 -2.10 4.09 21.28
N ARG A 439 -1.51 4.66 20.23
CA ARG A 439 -0.56 5.77 20.36
C ARG A 439 -1.26 7.07 20.77
N ALA A 440 -2.45 7.34 20.24
CA ALA A 440 -3.21 8.52 20.64
C ALA A 440 -3.56 8.48 22.13
N ARG A 441 -3.97 7.30 22.61
CA ARG A 441 -4.22 7.10 24.04
C ARG A 441 -2.96 7.31 24.89
N MET A 442 -1.80 6.80 24.47
CA MET A 442 -0.54 7.01 25.21
C MET A 442 -0.18 8.50 25.34
N LEU A 443 -0.56 9.31 24.36
CA LEU A 443 -0.35 10.76 24.37
C LEU A 443 -1.49 11.54 25.07
N GLY A 444 -2.49 10.85 25.62
CA GLY A 444 -3.66 11.48 26.24
C GLY A 444 -4.60 12.19 25.25
N ILE A 445 -4.50 11.88 23.96
CA ILE A 445 -5.37 12.45 22.93
C ILE A 445 -6.66 11.63 22.88
N GLY A 446 -7.81 12.29 23.04
CA GLY A 446 -9.11 11.64 23.02
C GLY A 446 -9.37 10.90 21.70
N THR A 447 -9.69 9.61 21.78
CA THR A 447 -9.97 8.72 20.62
C THR A 447 -11.20 9.15 19.82
N GLU A 448 -12.06 10.00 20.39
CA GLU A 448 -13.20 10.61 19.70
C GLU A 448 -12.77 11.44 18.49
N THR A 449 -11.58 12.05 18.56
CA THR A 449 -10.96 12.81 17.46
C THR A 449 -10.47 11.89 16.33
N LEU A 450 -10.38 10.57 16.56
CA LEU A 450 -9.95 9.55 15.60
C LEU A 450 -11.12 8.80 14.95
N LYS A 451 -12.36 9.01 15.40
CA LYS A 451 -13.54 8.29 14.89
C LYS A 451 -13.85 8.73 13.44
N GLY A 452 -14.03 7.75 12.55
CA GLY A 452 -14.37 8.01 11.14
C GLY A 452 -13.17 8.29 10.23
N GLY A 453 -11.97 7.79 10.55
CA GLY A 453 -10.78 7.91 9.71
C GLY A 453 -10.19 9.32 9.60
N GLY A 454 -10.82 10.30 10.28
CA GLY A 454 -10.59 11.72 10.08
C GLY A 454 -10.32 12.50 11.33
N LEU A 455 -9.05 12.89 11.49
CA LEU A 455 -8.66 13.74 12.60
C LEU A 455 -8.98 15.21 12.34
N SER A 456 -9.92 15.74 13.14
CA SER A 456 -10.13 17.17 13.29
C SER A 456 -8.94 17.84 13.99
N SER A 457 -8.79 19.12 13.70
CA SER A 457 -7.62 19.98 13.88
C SER A 457 -7.02 20.06 15.29
N ASN A 458 -5.69 20.20 15.31
CA ASN A 458 -4.78 20.71 16.36
C ASN A 458 -4.02 19.71 17.26
N GLY A 459 -4.37 18.43 17.35
CA GLY A 459 -3.55 17.45 18.11
C GLY A 459 -3.42 16.07 17.47
N GLY A 460 -4.41 15.66 16.69
CA GLY A 460 -4.42 14.34 16.06
C GLY A 460 -3.34 14.13 14.99
N SER A 461 -2.92 15.19 14.31
CA SER A 461 -2.00 15.09 13.16
C SER A 461 -0.63 14.49 13.52
N GLU A 462 -0.25 14.50 14.80
CA GLU A 462 1.04 13.97 15.26
C GLU A 462 1.04 12.44 15.38
N VAL A 463 -0.14 11.82 15.59
CA VAL A 463 -0.26 10.37 15.83
C VAL A 463 -0.57 9.58 14.57
N ALA A 464 -1.23 10.22 13.61
CA ALA A 464 -1.60 9.57 12.36
C ALA A 464 -0.35 9.08 11.63
N SER A 465 -0.25 7.77 11.39
CA SER A 465 0.78 7.28 10.48
C SER A 465 0.51 7.90 9.10
N GLN A 466 1.45 8.72 8.62
CA GLN A 466 1.37 9.36 7.31
C GLN A 466 1.27 8.31 6.19
N GLU A 467 1.80 7.12 6.45
CA GLU A 467 1.82 5.97 5.55
C GLU A 467 1.24 4.71 6.21
N LEU A 468 0.86 3.72 5.39
CA LEU A 468 0.44 2.40 5.86
C LEU A 468 1.62 1.69 6.56
N ILE A 469 1.35 0.97 7.64
CA ILE A 469 2.35 0.12 8.29
C ILE A 469 2.49 -1.18 7.50
N GLU A 470 3.64 -1.35 6.85
CA GLU A 470 3.97 -2.53 6.04
C GLU A 470 5.03 -3.42 6.71
N HIS A 471 5.67 -2.94 7.77
CA HIS A 471 6.74 -3.63 8.46
C HIS A 471 6.67 -3.48 10.00
N PRO A 472 6.93 -4.54 10.79
CA PRO A 472 6.94 -4.44 12.26
C PRO A 472 7.96 -3.41 12.79
N ASN A 473 9.17 -3.36 12.23
CA ASN A 473 10.16 -2.35 12.59
C ASN A 473 9.72 -0.91 12.23
N GLN A 474 8.96 -0.72 11.15
CA GLN A 474 8.37 0.59 10.83
C GLN A 474 7.37 1.03 11.92
N PHE A 475 6.50 0.12 12.39
CA PHE A 475 5.61 0.39 13.53
C PHE A 475 6.42 0.85 14.74
N PHE A 476 7.47 0.10 15.07
CA PHE A 476 8.31 0.38 16.23
C PHE A 476 8.98 1.76 16.12
N GLU A 477 9.63 2.05 15.00
CA GLU A 477 10.31 3.34 14.77
C GLU A 477 9.35 4.51 14.85
N GLN A 478 8.17 4.39 14.25
CA GLN A 478 7.14 5.43 14.31
C GLN A 478 6.67 5.64 15.75
N SER A 479 6.41 4.56 16.50
CA SER A 479 5.99 4.68 17.90
C SER A 479 7.09 5.29 18.78
N PHE A 480 8.34 4.89 18.57
CA PHE A 480 9.46 5.33 19.39
C PHE A 480 9.77 6.81 19.16
N LYS A 481 9.85 7.24 17.89
CA LYS A 481 10.04 8.65 17.52
C LYS A 481 8.92 9.52 18.07
N LEU A 482 7.66 9.09 17.92
CA LEU A 482 6.50 9.82 18.40
C LEU A 482 6.59 10.12 19.91
N MET A 483 6.98 9.13 20.72
CA MET A 483 7.09 9.27 22.17
C MET A 483 8.30 10.09 22.61
N ARG A 484 9.42 9.99 21.88
CA ARG A 484 10.61 10.80 22.11
C ARG A 484 10.32 12.28 21.82
N ASP A 485 9.75 12.57 20.65
CA ASP A 485 9.45 13.94 20.22
C ASP A 485 8.39 14.59 21.15
N PHE A 486 7.45 13.81 21.69
CA PHE A 486 6.50 14.29 22.70
C PHE A 486 7.18 14.64 24.04
N SER A 487 8.11 13.79 24.50
CA SER A 487 8.88 14.05 25.71
C SER A 487 9.76 15.29 25.60
N GLU A 488 10.42 15.49 24.46
CA GLU A 488 11.25 16.68 24.18
C GLU A 488 10.41 17.97 24.18
N LYS A 489 9.21 17.96 23.57
CA LYS A 489 8.28 19.11 23.59
C LYS A 489 7.80 19.45 25.00
N LYS A 490 7.50 18.43 25.83
CA LYS A 490 7.05 18.64 27.22
C LYS A 490 8.15 19.25 28.09
N ASN A 491 9.39 18.77 27.94
CA ASN A 491 10.55 19.28 28.67
C ASN A 491 10.97 20.69 28.22
N GLY A 492 10.76 21.05 26.94
CA GLY A 492 10.98 22.41 26.45
C GLY A 492 9.93 23.44 26.89
N ALA A 493 8.76 22.99 27.36
CA ALA A 493 7.63 23.86 27.70
C ALA A 493 7.43 24.11 29.20
N ASN A 494 7.94 23.25 30.10
CA ASN A 494 7.78 23.40 31.55
C ASN A 494 9.09 23.08 32.29
N GLY A 495 9.70 24.12 32.88
CA GLY A 495 10.72 23.96 33.91
C GLY A 495 10.07 23.71 35.27
N ASP A 496 9.67 22.47 35.55
CA ASP A 496 9.45 21.97 36.92
C ASP A 496 9.52 20.43 36.96
N PRO A 497 10.47 19.79 37.67
CA PRO A 497 10.63 18.36 37.69
C PRO A 497 9.91 17.76 38.90
N SER A 498 8.61 17.48 38.78
CA SER A 498 7.96 16.52 39.67
C SER A 498 6.86 15.75 38.95
N GLU A 499 6.96 14.41 39.04
CA GLU A 499 6.06 13.38 38.53
C GLU A 499 6.05 13.11 37.00
N VAL A 500 7.09 12.42 36.53
CA VAL A 500 6.97 11.44 35.44
C VAL A 500 7.85 10.23 35.76
N GLN A 501 7.30 9.02 35.74
CA GLN A 501 8.09 7.79 35.71
C GLN A 501 8.96 7.81 34.45
N ALA A 502 10.24 8.11 34.65
CA ALA A 502 11.22 8.15 33.58
C ALA A 502 11.41 6.75 32.98
N VAL A 503 11.15 6.63 31.66
CA VAL A 503 11.70 5.53 30.86
C VAL A 503 13.22 5.74 30.82
N PRO A 504 14.05 4.72 31.11
CA PRO A 504 15.50 4.91 31.17
C PRO A 504 16.05 5.29 29.79
N GLU A 505 16.79 6.41 29.74
CA GLU A 505 17.64 6.75 28.60
C GLU A 505 18.77 5.70 28.49
N PRO A 506 19.01 5.10 27.30
CA PRO A 506 20.12 4.17 27.13
C PRO A 506 21.45 4.87 27.35
N THR A 507 22.29 4.26 28.18
CA THR A 507 23.55 4.84 28.66
C THR A 507 24.58 4.89 27.55
N ILE A 508 24.86 6.08 27.01
CA ILE A 508 25.97 6.26 26.04
C ILE A 508 27.29 6.26 26.82
N LYS A 509 28.02 5.14 26.82
CA LYS A 509 29.42 5.09 27.28
C LYS A 509 30.36 4.72 26.13
N GLY A 510 31.16 5.71 25.74
CA GLY A 510 32.61 5.57 25.53
C GLY A 510 33.09 4.50 24.55
N ARG A 511 33.30 4.94 23.31
CA ARG A 511 34.11 4.34 22.24
C ARG A 511 35.36 3.59 22.74
N TYR A 512 35.35 2.25 22.67
CA TYR A 512 36.58 1.45 22.68
C TYR A 512 36.94 1.11 21.23
N THR A 513 38.00 1.73 20.70
CA THR A 513 38.57 1.37 19.40
C THR A 513 39.46 0.14 19.56
N TYR A 514 39.07 -0.99 18.97
CA TYR A 514 39.99 -2.12 18.80
C TYR A 514 40.90 -1.84 17.59
N ARG A 515 42.22 -1.77 17.82
CA ARG A 515 43.23 -1.74 16.76
C ARG A 515 43.26 -3.11 16.07
N MET A 516 42.99 -3.12 14.76
CA MET A 516 43.28 -4.26 13.88
C MET A 516 44.79 -4.54 13.92
N ALA A 517 45.20 -5.71 14.41
CA ALA A 517 46.54 -6.24 14.16
C ALA A 517 46.57 -6.74 12.70
N GLY A 518 47.55 -6.27 11.93
CA GLY A 518 47.70 -6.56 10.50
C GLY A 518 48.05 -8.02 10.18
N PRO A 519 48.00 -8.41 8.89
CA PRO A 519 48.12 -9.78 8.46
C PRO A 519 49.59 -10.24 8.49
N GLY A 520 49.91 -11.16 9.40
CA GLY A 520 51.14 -11.93 9.39
C GLY A 520 51.01 -13.12 8.44
N THR A 521 51.78 -13.11 7.37
CA THR A 521 51.99 -14.22 6.44
C THR A 521 52.58 -15.44 7.14
N SER A 522 51.93 -16.59 7.08
CA SER A 522 52.63 -17.87 6.97
C SER A 522 51.75 -18.96 6.36
N SER A 523 52.29 -19.53 5.30
CA SER A 523 51.85 -20.70 4.57
C SER A 523 52.03 -21.98 5.38
N THR A 524 51.03 -22.86 5.41
CA THR A 524 51.22 -24.28 5.04
C THR A 524 49.88 -25.01 4.84
N SER A 525 49.88 -25.83 3.81
CA SER A 525 48.90 -26.81 3.36
C SER A 525 48.45 -27.81 4.43
N ASN A 526 47.18 -28.20 4.40
CA ASN A 526 46.80 -29.60 4.20
C ASN A 526 45.31 -29.75 3.87
N ASN A 527 45.07 -30.45 2.75
CA ASN A 527 43.79 -31.03 2.35
C ASN A 527 43.27 -31.99 3.43
N MET A 528 41.97 -32.00 3.65
CA MET A 528 41.20 -33.23 3.85
C MET A 528 39.73 -32.96 3.52
N ASP A 529 39.31 -33.55 2.41
CA ASP A 529 37.92 -33.80 2.06
C ASP A 529 37.23 -34.60 3.17
N MET A 530 35.99 -34.25 3.49
CA MET A 530 35.02 -35.20 4.04
C MET A 530 33.61 -34.76 3.63
N ASP A 531 33.10 -35.46 2.63
CA ASP A 531 31.67 -35.70 2.44
C ASP A 531 31.09 -36.38 3.69
N MET A 532 29.90 -35.95 4.14
CA MET A 532 28.74 -36.83 4.32
C MET A 532 27.52 -36.08 4.89
N GLU A 533 26.40 -36.33 4.21
CA GLU A 533 25.02 -36.53 4.68
C GLU A 533 24.27 -35.44 5.45
#